data_AF-G4ZW89-F1
#
_entry.id   AF-G4ZW89-F1
#
_cell.length_a   1.000
_cell.length_b   1.000
_cell.length_c   1.000
_cell.angle_alpha   90.00
_cell.angle_beta   90.00
_cell.angle_gamma   90.00
#
_symmetry.space_group_name_H-M   'P 1'
#
loop_
_entity.id
_entity.type
_entity.pdbx_description
1 polymer ?
#
loop_
_entity_poly.entity_id
_entity_poly.type
_entity_poly.pdbx_seq_one_letter_code
_entity_poly.pdbx_strand_id
1 'polypeptide(L)'
;MVRAIRPPRPTYTNSQVSGFYFRPCRDENDEVILEYFRCRCGTVRKQTHRNGYSNLMQHIRREHPDYETVMLDATTAETGSLVNFVRHSALNLHGWMVWIVMCNLPLSFCESREARRYVYA
;
A
#
# COMPACT_ATOMS: atom_id res chain seq x y z
N MET A 1 22.43 25.78 7.06
CA MET A 1 21.62 24.58 7.36
C MET A 1 21.51 23.76 6.09
N VAL A 2 22.18 22.61 6.00
CA VAL A 2 22.08 21.72 4.84
C VAL A 2 20.66 21.16 4.80
N ARG A 3 19.89 21.51 3.77
CA ARG A 3 18.59 20.87 3.52
C ARG A 3 18.86 19.41 3.22
N ALA A 4 18.61 18.53 4.18
CA ALA A 4 18.56 17.10 3.93
C ALA A 4 17.48 16.87 2.87
N ILE A 5 17.91 16.51 1.65
CA ILE A 5 17.01 16.06 0.58
C ILE A 5 16.37 14.79 1.14
N ARG A 6 15.12 14.88 1.60
CA ARG A 6 14.37 13.70 2.02
C ARG A 6 14.38 12.73 0.84
N PRO A 7 14.77 11.46 1.03
CA PRO A 7 14.69 10.48 -0.04
C PRO A 7 13.25 10.48 -0.58
N PRO A 8 13.06 10.32 -1.89
CA PRO A 8 11.73 10.19 -2.49
C PRO A 8 10.93 9.20 -1.67
N ARG A 9 9.79 9.64 -1.14
CA ARG A 9 8.96 8.77 -0.31
C ARG A 9 8.46 7.65 -1.22
N PRO A 10 8.65 6.37 -0.86
CA PRO A 10 8.29 5.25 -1.72
C PRO A 10 6.81 5.32 -2.10
N THR A 11 6.54 5.01 -3.37
CA THR A 11 5.20 5.03 -3.98
C THR A 11 4.28 4.04 -3.27
N TYR A 12 4.82 2.88 -2.92
CA TYR A 12 4.13 1.80 -2.24
C TYR A 12 4.72 1.50 -0.86
N THR A 13 3.90 1.08 0.08
CA THR A 13 4.37 0.53 1.36
C THR A 13 4.90 -0.89 1.17
N ASN A 14 5.86 -1.30 2.00
CA ASN A 14 6.40 -2.66 1.94
C ASN A 14 5.31 -3.75 2.09
N SER A 15 4.25 -3.46 2.85
CA SER A 15 3.10 -4.36 3.02
C SER A 15 2.29 -4.51 1.72
N GLN A 16 1.99 -3.41 1.04
CA GLN A 16 1.30 -3.44 -0.27
C GLN A 16 2.10 -4.23 -1.31
N VAL A 17 3.41 -3.95 -1.41
CA VAL A 17 4.28 -4.63 -2.36
C VAL A 17 4.39 -6.12 -2.04
N SER A 18 4.60 -6.46 -0.76
CA SER A 18 4.68 -7.87 -0.36
C SER A 18 3.35 -8.59 -0.58
N GLY A 19 2.21 -7.99 -0.25
CA GLY A 19 0.89 -8.60 -0.47
C GLY A 19 0.52 -8.80 -1.94
N PHE A 20 1.05 -7.95 -2.85
CA PHE A 20 0.85 -8.16 -4.28
C PHE A 20 1.67 -9.35 -4.79
N TYR A 21 2.95 -9.44 -4.43
CA TYR A 21 3.87 -10.45 -4.96
C TYR A 21 3.79 -11.79 -4.24
N PHE A 22 3.42 -11.81 -2.96
CA PHE A 22 3.45 -13.01 -2.14
C PHE A 22 2.06 -13.47 -1.73
N ARG A 23 1.86 -14.78 -1.74
CA ARG A 23 0.69 -15.46 -1.19
C ARG A 23 1.13 -16.42 -0.07
N PRO A 24 0.34 -16.58 1.00
CA PRO A 24 0.64 -17.58 2.03
C PRO A 24 0.71 -18.98 1.40
N CYS A 25 1.70 -19.77 1.81
CA CYS A 25 1.76 -21.18 1.43
C CYS A 25 0.65 -21.96 2.14
N ARG A 26 0.27 -23.08 1.53
CA ARG A 26 -0.68 -24.02 2.11
C ARG A 26 -0.03 -25.39 2.27
N ASP A 27 -0.43 -26.11 3.31
CA ASP A 27 0.02 -27.48 3.54
C ASP A 27 -0.83 -28.51 2.78
N GLU A 28 -0.61 -29.80 3.06
CA GLU A 28 -1.33 -30.91 2.44
C GLU A 28 -2.84 -30.92 2.74
N ASN A 29 -3.26 -30.24 3.82
CA ASN A 29 -4.65 -30.11 4.25
C ASN A 29 -5.29 -28.78 3.79
N ASP A 30 -4.62 -28.05 2.89
CA ASP A 30 -4.99 -26.70 2.45
C ASP A 30 -4.94 -25.62 3.56
N GLU A 31 -4.34 -25.91 4.72
CA GLU A 31 -4.23 -24.94 5.81
C GLU A 31 -3.12 -23.91 5.55
N VAL A 32 -3.36 -22.66 5.95
CA VAL A 32 -2.42 -21.55 5.72
C VAL A 32 -1.20 -21.67 6.62
N ILE A 33 -0.03 -21.78 6.02
CA ILE A 33 1.25 -21.78 6.74
C ILE A 33 1.71 -20.33 6.94
N LEU A 34 1.43 -19.77 8.12
CA LEU A 34 1.60 -18.35 8.45
C LEU A 34 3.02 -17.78 8.22
N GLU A 35 4.05 -18.60 8.35
CA GLU A 35 5.44 -18.15 8.21
C GLU A 35 5.99 -18.27 6.78
N TYR A 36 5.31 -18.96 5.87
CA TYR A 36 5.83 -19.26 4.54
C TYR A 36 5.02 -18.58 3.46
N PHE A 37 5.71 -17.84 2.61
CA PHE A 37 5.10 -17.05 1.55
C PHE A 37 5.71 -17.42 0.21
N ARG A 38 4.86 -17.68 -0.78
CA ARG A 38 5.25 -17.99 -2.15
C ARG A 38 5.11 -16.74 -3.01
N CYS A 39 6.21 -16.32 -3.62
CA CYS A 39 6.20 -15.25 -4.60
C CYS A 39 5.52 -15.70 -5.90
N ARG A 40 4.99 -14.76 -6.70
CA ARG A 40 4.49 -15.00 -8.06
C ARG A 40 5.52 -15.66 -8.98
N CYS A 41 6.82 -15.46 -8.74
CA CYS A 41 7.89 -16.16 -9.46
C CYS A 41 8.13 -17.61 -8.99
N GLY A 42 7.37 -18.10 -8.00
CA GLY A 42 7.47 -19.44 -7.45
C GLY A 42 8.41 -19.56 -6.23
N THR A 43 9.29 -18.59 -6.00
CA THR A 43 10.23 -18.60 -4.86
C THR A 43 9.48 -18.55 -3.52
N VAL A 44 9.79 -19.48 -2.63
CA VAL A 44 9.25 -19.49 -1.27
C VAL A 44 10.19 -18.76 -0.32
N ARG A 45 9.65 -17.86 0.51
CA ARG A 45 10.37 -17.12 1.55
C ARG A 45 9.68 -17.29 2.89
N LYS A 46 10.49 -17.51 3.92
CA LYS A 46 10.02 -17.53 5.31
C LYS A 46 10.00 -16.12 5.88
N GLN A 47 8.88 -15.66 6.39
CA GLN A 47 8.73 -14.41 7.15
C GLN A 47 8.53 -14.75 8.64
N THR A 48 9.52 -14.41 9.46
CA THR A 48 9.41 -14.49 10.92
C THR A 48 8.77 -13.21 11.44
N HIS A 49 7.91 -13.33 12.46
CA HIS A 49 7.16 -12.20 13.04
C HIS A 49 8.05 -11.04 13.55
N ARG A 50 9.35 -11.29 13.81
CA ARG A 50 10.32 -10.29 14.26
C ARG A 50 10.95 -9.44 13.15
N ASN A 51 10.94 -9.90 11.89
CA ASN A 51 11.76 -9.28 10.83
C ASN A 51 10.99 -8.30 9.92
N GLY A 52 9.68 -8.17 10.10
CA GLY A 52 8.84 -7.35 9.22
C GLY A 52 8.91 -7.80 7.76
N TYR A 53 8.82 -6.88 6.81
CA TYR A 53 8.80 -7.16 5.35
C TYR A 53 10.18 -7.11 4.67
N SER A 54 11.26 -6.93 5.43
CA SER A 54 12.58 -6.62 4.86
C SER A 54 13.12 -7.73 3.96
N ASN A 55 12.92 -8.99 4.35
CA ASN A 55 13.31 -10.18 3.59
C ASN A 55 12.53 -10.34 2.26
N LEU A 56 11.22 -10.06 2.28
CA LEU A 56 10.35 -10.10 1.11
C LEU A 56 10.70 -8.95 0.15
N MET A 57 10.90 -7.75 0.69
CA MET A 57 11.31 -6.59 -0.10
C MET A 57 12.69 -6.77 -0.73
N GLN A 58 13.64 -7.40 -0.02
CA GLN A 58 14.94 -7.70 -0.59
C GLN A 58 14.83 -8.67 -1.78
N HIS A 59 13.95 -9.68 -1.69
CA HIS A 59 13.67 -10.56 -2.81
C HIS A 59 13.05 -9.79 -3.98
N ILE A 60 12.01 -8.99 -3.72
CA ILE A 60 11.29 -8.26 -4.77
C ILE A 60 12.22 -7.29 -5.48
N ARG A 61 13.01 -6.49 -4.76
CA ARG A 61 13.94 -5.55 -5.42
C ARG A 61 15.02 -6.24 -6.26
N ARG A 62 15.35 -7.50 -5.96
CA ARG A 62 16.37 -8.25 -6.70
C ARG A 62 15.79 -8.97 -7.92
N GLU A 63 14.68 -9.67 -7.74
CA GLU A 63 14.09 -10.54 -8.76
C GLU A 63 12.97 -9.85 -9.58
N HIS A 64 12.46 -8.73 -9.09
CA HIS A 64 11.39 -7.92 -9.69
C HIS A 64 11.77 -6.43 -9.66
N PRO A 65 12.84 -6.01 -10.38
CA PRO A 65 13.28 -4.61 -10.37
C PRO A 65 12.23 -3.63 -10.89
N ASP A 66 11.32 -4.10 -11.74
CA ASP A 66 10.17 -3.42 -12.33
C ASP A 66 8.88 -3.57 -11.50
N TYR A 67 8.99 -3.94 -10.21
CA TYR A 67 7.81 -4.31 -9.43
C TYR A 67 6.74 -3.20 -9.35
N GLU A 68 7.16 -1.94 -9.35
CA GLU A 68 6.28 -0.77 -9.26
C GLU A 68 5.42 -0.61 -10.51
N THR A 69 6.00 -0.79 -11.70
CA THR A 69 5.27 -0.67 -12.97
C THR A 69 4.30 -1.82 -13.14
N VAL A 70 4.72 -3.06 -12.82
CA VAL A 70 3.85 -4.24 -12.87
C VAL A 70 2.67 -4.11 -11.91
N MET A 71 2.89 -3.56 -10.70
CA MET A 71 1.81 -3.29 -9.75
C MET A 71 0.84 -2.24 -10.27
N LEU A 72 1.34 -1.18 -10.91
CA LEU A 72 0.52 -0.14 -11.52
C LEU A 72 -0.35 -0.71 -12.65
N ASP A 73 0.23 -1.48 -13.56
CA ASP A 73 -0.46 -2.04 -14.72
C ASP A 73 -1.53 -3.06 -14.32
N ALA A 74 -1.20 -3.99 -13.41
CA ALA A 74 -2.14 -5.01 -12.95
C ALA A 74 -3.39 -4.40 -12.29
N THR A 75 -3.20 -3.30 -11.55
CA THR A 75 -4.31 -2.59 -10.88
C THR A 75 -5.24 -1.92 -11.87
N THR A 76 -4.65 -1.28 -12.88
CA THR A 76 -5.41 -0.59 -13.93
C THR A 76 -6.25 -1.60 -14.72
N ALA A 77 -5.72 -2.81 -14.92
CA ALA A 77 -6.43 -3.90 -15.59
C ALA A 77 -7.49 -4.60 -14.71
N GLU A 78 -7.23 -4.85 -13.43
CA GLU A 78 -8.11 -5.65 -12.56
C GLU A 78 -9.28 -4.85 -11.93
N THR A 79 -9.07 -3.58 -11.58
CA THR A 79 -10.09 -2.78 -10.85
C THR A 79 -10.48 -1.50 -11.60
N GLY A 80 -9.73 -1.12 -12.64
CA GLY A 80 -9.88 0.19 -13.29
C GLY A 80 -9.65 1.38 -12.35
N SER A 81 -9.13 1.15 -11.14
CA SER A 81 -9.07 2.12 -10.06
C SER A 81 -7.80 1.97 -9.24
N LEU A 82 -7.05 3.06 -9.09
CA LEU A 82 -5.78 3.11 -8.34
C LEU A 82 -5.97 3.30 -6.82
N VAL A 83 -7.21 3.31 -6.32
CA VAL A 83 -7.55 3.70 -4.94
C VAL A 83 -6.79 2.89 -3.88
N ASN A 84 -6.58 1.59 -4.07
CA ASN A 84 -5.85 0.74 -3.11
C ASN A 84 -4.35 1.09 -2.98
N PHE A 85 -3.83 1.93 -3.86
CA PHE A 85 -2.43 2.31 -3.96
C PHE A 85 -2.20 3.80 -3.70
N VAL A 86 -3.25 4.61 -3.71
CA VAL A 86 -3.19 5.99 -3.27
C VAL A 86 -3.06 5.99 -1.75
N ARG A 87 -2.13 6.80 -1.22
CA ARG A 87 -1.99 6.95 0.23
C ARG A 87 -3.32 7.35 0.83
N HIS A 88 -3.68 6.74 1.97
CA HIS A 88 -4.92 7.07 2.69
C HIS A 88 -5.05 8.57 2.97
N SER A 89 -3.93 9.26 3.23
CA SER A 89 -3.91 10.72 3.41
C SER A 89 -4.32 11.49 2.15
N ALA A 90 -3.93 11.01 0.97
CA ALA A 90 -4.28 11.63 -0.31
C ALA A 90 -5.72 11.33 -0.70
N LEU A 91 -6.23 10.12 -0.43
CA LEU A 91 -7.65 9.80 -0.56
C LEU A 91 -8.51 10.66 0.37
N ASN A 92 -8.08 10.81 1.63
CA ASN A 92 -8.78 11.65 2.60
C ASN A 92 -8.79 13.11 2.14
N LEU A 93 -7.66 13.65 1.70
CA LEU A 93 -7.58 15.01 1.13
C LEU A 93 -8.53 15.17 -0.08
N HIS A 94 -8.55 14.20 -0.98
CA HIS A 94 -9.47 14.20 -2.12
C HIS A 94 -10.93 14.23 -1.65
N GLY A 95 -11.30 13.39 -0.68
CA GLY A 95 -12.64 13.39 -0.08
C GLY A 95 -13.03 14.75 0.51
N TRP A 96 -12.11 15.39 1.26
CA TRP A 96 -12.31 16.75 1.78
C TRP A 96 -12.54 17.77 0.66
N MET A 97 -11.72 17.73 -0.39
CA MET A 97 -11.85 18.64 -1.52
C MET A 97 -13.19 18.47 -2.25
N VAL A 98 -13.61 17.22 -2.49
CA VAL A 98 -14.91 16.93 -3.11
C VAL A 98 -16.05 17.49 -2.27
N TRP A 99 -16.07 17.26 -0.95
CA TRP A 99 -17.11 17.82 -0.08
C TRP A 99 -17.12 19.34 -0.05
N ILE A 100 -15.95 19.97 0.06
CA ILE A 100 -15.85 21.43 0.09
C ILE A 100 -16.42 22.04 -1.19
N VAL A 101 -16.03 21.50 -2.35
CA VAL A 101 -16.48 22.01 -3.65
C VAL A 101 -17.97 21.72 -3.88
N MET A 102 -18.42 20.49 -3.65
CA MET A 102 -19.79 20.08 -3.96
C MET A 102 -20.83 20.69 -3.03
N CYS A 103 -20.46 20.90 -1.75
CA CYS A 103 -21.36 21.51 -0.75
C CYS A 103 -21.08 23.00 -0.53
N ASN A 104 -20.19 23.62 -1.32
CA ASN A 104 -19.77 25.02 -1.20
C ASN A 104 -19.41 25.44 0.24
N LEU A 105 -18.63 24.59 0.92
CA LEU A 105 -18.21 24.81 2.30
C LEU A 105 -16.92 25.66 2.33
N PRO A 106 -16.66 26.41 3.41
CA PRO A 106 -15.39 27.08 3.57
C PRO A 106 -14.24 26.06 3.67
N LEU A 107 -13.04 26.42 3.19
CA LEU A 107 -11.85 25.55 3.33
C LEU A 107 -11.55 25.20 4.79
N SER A 108 -11.86 26.10 5.73
CA SER A 108 -11.73 25.88 7.18
C SER A 108 -12.67 24.79 7.73
N PHE A 109 -13.63 24.30 6.94
CA PHE A 109 -14.50 23.19 7.34
C PHE A 109 -13.69 21.94 7.72
N CYS A 110 -12.57 21.68 7.02
CA CYS A 110 -11.70 20.55 7.37
C CYS A 110 -11.02 20.70 8.75
N GLU A 111 -11.10 21.87 9.37
CA GLU A 111 -10.60 22.15 10.71
C GLU A 111 -11.63 21.91 11.82
N SER A 112 -12.91 21.82 11.48
CA SER A 112 -13.99 21.54 12.44
C SER A 112 -13.76 20.20 13.13
N ARG A 113 -13.88 20.22 14.46
CA ARG A 113 -13.72 19.03 15.30
C ARG A 113 -14.82 18.00 15.00
N GLU A 114 -16.03 18.48 14.73
CA GLU A 114 -17.20 17.68 14.40
C GLU A 114 -17.00 17.01 13.03
N ALA A 115 -16.56 17.76 12.03
CA ALA A 115 -16.28 17.23 10.69
C ALA A 115 -15.17 16.16 10.73
N ARG A 116 -14.09 16.40 11.49
CA ARG A 116 -13.02 15.41 11.68
C ARG A 116 -13.52 14.15 12.38
N ARG A 117 -14.40 14.26 13.37
CA ARG A 117 -14.90 13.12 14.16
C ARG A 117 -15.61 12.07 13.30
N TYR A 118 -16.24 12.46 12.19
CA TYR A 118 -17.02 11.57 11.34
C TYR A 118 -16.32 11.16 10.03
N VAL A 119 -15.13 11.70 9.72
CA VAL A 119 -14.37 11.40 8.48
C VAL A 119 -13.22 10.39 8.71
N TYR A 120 -12.80 10.17 9.96
CA TYR A 120 -11.82 9.14 10.30
C TYR A 120 -12.53 7.87 10.83
N ALA A 121 -12.93 6.98 9.92
CA ALA A 121 -13.26 5.58 10.22
C ALA A 121 -12.42 4.67 9.30
#